data_AF-A0AAX2IIS0-F1
#
_entry.id   AF-A0AAX2IIS0-F1
#
_cell.length_a   1.000
_cell.length_b   1.000
_cell.length_c   1.000
_cell.angle_alpha   90.00
_cell.angle_beta   90.00
_cell.angle_gamma   90.00
#
_symmetry.space_group_name_H-M   'P 1'
#
loop_
_entity.id
_entity.type
_entity.pdbx_description
1 polymer ?
#
loop_
_entity_poly.entity_id
_entity_poly.type
_entity_poly.pdbx_seq_one_letter_code
_entity_poly.pdbx_strand_id
1 'polypeptide(L)'
;MKKTDICTIENSKIILNNEIIFESQTENFSDFAKEAYKSLELSYPKFHKMDNLSKLAFLASEMILKNEDHNKTALVFANKSSSLDTDFKYQESINSQDNYFPSPAVFVYTLPNICVGEISIKHKMQTENAFFVLDEFDEDFLNAYAKQILDSGKAEKVLCGWVELYQESYKAFVYLLTT
;
A
#
# COMPACT_ATOMS: atom_id res chain seq x y z
N MET A 1 -10.73 18.80 8.69
CA MET A 1 -10.24 17.50 8.22
C MET A 1 -11.28 16.44 8.48
N LYS A 2 -11.68 15.73 7.44
CA LYS A 2 -12.70 14.68 7.48
C LYS A 2 -12.17 13.46 6.73
N LYS A 3 -12.38 12.26 7.27
CA LYS A 3 -12.21 10.99 6.54
C LYS A 3 -13.43 10.79 5.65
N THR A 4 -13.25 10.72 4.33
CA THR A 4 -14.35 10.47 3.39
C THR A 4 -14.54 8.99 3.12
N ASP A 5 -13.42 8.28 2.97
CA ASP A 5 -13.39 6.87 2.60
C ASP A 5 -12.35 6.14 3.43
N ILE A 6 -12.67 4.91 3.82
CA ILE A 6 -11.83 4.05 4.65
C ILE A 6 -11.85 2.65 4.06
N CYS A 7 -10.68 2.12 3.74
CA CYS A 7 -10.47 0.77 3.25
C CYS A 7 -9.61 -0.01 4.26
N THR A 8 -10.08 -1.19 4.66
CA THR A 8 -9.33 -2.12 5.49
C THR A 8 -9.15 -3.44 4.75
N ILE A 9 -7.92 -3.97 4.77
CA ILE A 9 -7.60 -5.30 4.26
C ILE A 9 -6.91 -6.08 5.37
N GLU A 10 -7.53 -7.16 5.83
CA GLU A 10 -6.98 -8.12 6.77
C GLU A 10 -7.81 -9.42 6.72
N ASN A 11 -7.25 -10.54 7.16
CA ASN A 11 -7.96 -11.83 7.24
C ASN A 11 -8.71 -12.21 5.96
N SER A 12 -8.06 -12.02 4.81
CA SER A 12 -8.58 -12.32 3.47
C SER A 12 -9.90 -11.62 3.14
N LYS A 13 -10.09 -10.41 3.69
CA LYS A 13 -11.24 -9.53 3.45
C LYS A 13 -10.79 -8.16 2.98
N ILE A 14 -11.59 -7.54 2.13
CA ILE A 14 -11.50 -6.13 1.77
C ILE A 14 -12.81 -5.47 2.21
N ILE A 15 -12.69 -4.48 3.10
CA ILE A 15 -13.80 -3.76 3.69
C ILE A 15 -13.66 -2.29 3.28
N LEU A 16 -14.64 -1.75 2.58
CA LEU A 16 -14.70 -0.33 2.19
C LEU A 16 -15.90 0.30 2.91
N ASN A 17 -15.67 1.36 3.68
CA ASN A 17 -16.71 2.11 4.38
C ASN A 17 -17.66 1.21 5.21
N ASN A 18 -17.09 0.22 5.90
CA ASN A 18 -17.76 -0.81 6.71
C ASN A 18 -18.54 -1.89 5.92
N GLU A 19 -18.43 -1.91 4.59
CA GLU A 19 -19.03 -2.94 3.74
C GLU A 19 -17.95 -3.90 3.22
N ILE A 20 -18.20 -5.21 3.33
CA ILE A 20 -17.32 -6.23 2.75
C ILE A 20 -17.55 -6.24 1.24
N ILE A 21 -16.52 -5.86 0.47
CA ILE A 21 -16.59 -5.82 -1.00
C ILE A 21 -15.89 -7.01 -1.65
N PHE A 22 -15.03 -7.71 -0.90
CA PHE A 22 -14.39 -8.95 -1.34
C PHE A 22 -13.97 -9.79 -0.12
N GLU A 23 -14.10 -11.10 -0.22
CA GLU A 23 -13.64 -12.09 0.75
C GLU A 23 -13.16 -13.34 0.01
N SER A 24 -12.09 -13.96 0.52
CA SER A 24 -11.59 -15.26 0.04
C SER A 24 -11.45 -16.24 1.20
N GLN A 25 -11.42 -17.54 0.85
CA GLN A 25 -11.15 -18.64 1.77
C GLN A 25 -9.66 -18.98 1.90
N THR A 26 -8.79 -18.39 1.08
CA THR A 26 -7.34 -18.63 1.16
C THR A 26 -6.73 -17.92 2.36
N GLU A 27 -5.78 -18.59 3.02
CA GLU A 27 -4.96 -17.97 4.07
C GLU A 27 -3.68 -17.34 3.49
N ASN A 28 -3.33 -17.65 2.24
CA ASN A 28 -2.14 -17.11 1.59
C ASN A 28 -2.41 -15.74 0.95
N PHE A 29 -1.66 -14.71 1.37
CA PHE A 29 -1.81 -13.36 0.84
C PHE A 29 -1.61 -13.29 -0.68
N SER A 30 -0.65 -14.04 -1.23
CA SER A 30 -0.33 -13.97 -2.66
C SER A 30 -1.49 -14.48 -3.52
N ASP A 31 -2.25 -15.46 -3.04
CA ASP A 31 -3.43 -15.96 -3.74
C ASP A 31 -4.64 -15.06 -3.49
N PHE A 32 -4.84 -14.61 -2.25
CA PHE A 32 -5.85 -13.61 -1.93
C PHE A 32 -5.72 -12.37 -2.82
N ALA A 33 -4.51 -11.84 -2.97
CA ALA A 33 -4.25 -10.66 -3.78
C ALA A 33 -4.57 -10.86 -5.27
N LYS A 34 -4.29 -12.05 -5.82
CA LYS A 34 -4.64 -12.39 -7.22
C LYS A 34 -6.14 -12.53 -7.40
N GLU A 35 -6.82 -13.21 -6.46
CA GLU A 35 -8.26 -13.40 -6.50
C GLU A 35 -9.00 -12.06 -6.38
N ALA A 36 -8.58 -11.22 -5.43
CA ALA A 36 -9.11 -9.87 -5.25
C ALA A 36 -8.93 -9.04 -6.53
N TYR A 37 -7.71 -9.01 -7.09
CA TYR A 37 -7.41 -8.28 -8.32
C TYR A 37 -8.32 -8.72 -9.49
N LYS A 38 -8.57 -10.03 -9.63
CA LYS A 38 -9.44 -10.58 -10.68
C LYS A 38 -10.92 -10.28 -10.41
N SER A 39 -11.39 -10.52 -9.19
CA SER A 39 -12.81 -10.37 -8.82
C SER A 39 -13.27 -8.93 -8.81
N LEU A 40 -12.37 -7.99 -8.50
CA LEU A 40 -12.63 -6.56 -8.49
C LEU A 40 -12.37 -5.91 -9.86
N GLU A 41 -12.10 -6.73 -10.88
CA GLU A 41 -11.88 -6.33 -12.27
C GLU A 41 -10.81 -5.23 -12.43
N LEU A 42 -9.76 -5.29 -11.60
CA LEU A 42 -8.68 -4.31 -11.63
C LEU A 42 -7.83 -4.49 -12.89
N SER A 43 -7.42 -3.35 -13.46
CA SER A 43 -6.60 -3.32 -14.68
C SER A 43 -5.35 -2.47 -14.46
N TYR A 44 -4.29 -3.15 -14.01
CA TYR A 44 -2.95 -2.61 -13.95
C TYR A 44 -1.88 -3.72 -14.06
N PRO A 45 -1.32 -3.97 -15.26
CA PRO A 45 -0.42 -5.09 -15.51
C PRO A 45 0.81 -5.15 -14.59
N LYS A 46 1.26 -3.99 -14.07
CA LYS A 46 2.41 -3.88 -13.17
C LYS A 46 2.16 -4.55 -11.82
N PHE A 47 0.89 -4.70 -11.41
CA PHE A 47 0.48 -5.40 -10.19
C PHE A 47 1.11 -6.79 -10.05
N HIS A 48 1.18 -7.56 -11.14
CA HIS A 48 1.74 -8.92 -11.08
C HIS A 48 3.25 -8.96 -10.81
N LYS A 49 3.95 -7.84 -11.03
CA LYS A 49 5.40 -7.70 -10.78
C LYS A 49 5.72 -7.05 -9.43
N MET A 50 4.70 -6.60 -8.70
CA MET A 50 4.86 -5.99 -7.39
C MET A 50 5.20 -7.03 -6.33
N ASP A 51 5.95 -6.60 -5.32
CA ASP A 51 6.09 -7.35 -4.07
C ASP A 51 4.77 -7.36 -3.28
N ASN A 52 4.72 -8.14 -2.21
CA ASN A 52 3.48 -8.34 -1.47
C ASN A 52 3.02 -7.07 -0.74
N LEU A 53 3.95 -6.28 -0.20
CA LEU A 53 3.63 -5.00 0.45
C LEU A 53 3.01 -4.01 -0.55
N SER A 54 3.60 -3.88 -1.75
CA SER A 54 3.06 -2.99 -2.77
C SER A 54 1.72 -3.47 -3.32
N LYS A 55 1.51 -4.78 -3.46
CA LYS A 55 0.19 -5.34 -3.81
C LYS A 55 -0.88 -4.99 -2.77
N LEU A 56 -0.55 -5.12 -1.49
CA LEU A 56 -1.45 -4.79 -0.38
C LEU A 56 -1.82 -3.31 -0.41
N ALA A 57 -0.82 -2.43 -0.49
CA ALA A 57 -1.02 -0.98 -0.60
C ALA A 57 -1.87 -0.61 -1.82
N PHE A 58 -1.57 -1.22 -2.97
CA PHE A 58 -2.29 -1.00 -4.23
C PHE A 58 -3.76 -1.41 -4.11
N LEU A 59 -4.05 -2.63 -3.64
CA LEU A 59 -5.42 -3.11 -3.48
C LEU A 59 -6.23 -2.18 -2.57
N ALA A 60 -5.68 -1.82 -1.41
CA ALA A 60 -6.38 -0.95 -0.46
C ALA A 60 -6.65 0.44 -1.06
N SER A 61 -5.66 1.00 -1.76
CA SER A 61 -5.75 2.32 -2.39
C SER A 61 -6.72 2.33 -3.57
N GLU A 62 -6.71 1.31 -4.43
CA GLU A 62 -7.62 1.23 -5.58
C GLU A 62 -9.09 1.23 -5.15
N MET A 63 -9.43 0.69 -3.97
CA MET A 63 -10.83 0.70 -3.51
C MET A 63 -11.36 2.10 -3.27
N ILE A 64 -10.46 3.03 -2.93
CA ILE A 64 -10.76 4.44 -2.70
C ILE A 64 -10.60 5.23 -4.00
N LEU A 65 -9.53 4.98 -4.76
CA LEU A 65 -9.11 5.87 -5.84
C LEU A 65 -9.67 5.53 -7.23
N LYS A 66 -10.16 4.30 -7.48
CA LYS A 66 -10.42 3.79 -8.85
C LYS A 66 -11.45 4.57 -9.68
N ASN A 67 -12.33 5.35 -9.04
CA ASN A 67 -13.49 5.97 -9.69
C ASN A 67 -13.38 7.49 -9.88
N GLU A 68 -12.34 8.13 -9.35
CA GLU A 68 -12.17 9.58 -9.38
C GLU A 68 -10.76 9.99 -9.87
N ASP A 69 -10.64 11.24 -10.30
CA ASP A 69 -9.33 11.82 -10.57
C ASP A 69 -8.67 12.27 -9.26
N HIS A 70 -7.50 11.70 -8.98
CA HIS A 70 -6.73 11.92 -7.76
C HIS A 70 -5.35 12.52 -8.01
N ASN A 71 -5.12 13.11 -9.18
CA ASN A 71 -3.87 13.80 -9.54
C ASN A 71 -3.36 14.84 -8.51
N LYS A 72 -4.25 15.46 -7.71
CA LYS A 72 -3.91 16.38 -6.61
C LYS A 72 -4.00 15.76 -5.20
N THR A 73 -3.93 14.44 -5.09
CA THR A 73 -3.95 13.71 -3.81
C THR A 73 -2.52 13.38 -3.37
N ALA A 74 -2.09 13.82 -2.18
CA ALA A 74 -0.80 13.40 -1.61
C ALA A 74 -0.91 12.00 -0.96
N LEU A 75 0.22 11.33 -0.77
CA LEU A 75 0.30 10.00 -0.14
C LEU A 75 1.13 10.06 1.14
N VAL A 76 0.59 9.55 2.25
CA VAL A 76 1.28 9.53 3.56
C VAL A 76 1.06 8.16 4.20
N PHE A 77 1.98 7.24 3.97
CA PHE A 77 1.84 5.86 4.45
C PHE A 77 2.84 5.58 5.58
N ALA A 78 2.54 4.60 6.41
CA ALA A 78 3.44 4.11 7.43
C ALA A 78 3.30 2.61 7.64
N ASN A 79 4.34 2.00 8.17
CA ASN A 79 4.29 0.63 8.69
C ASN A 79 5.32 0.43 9.79
N LYS A 80 5.42 -0.80 10.30
CA LYS A 80 6.40 -1.20 11.30
C LYS A 80 7.58 -1.94 10.69
N SER A 81 7.31 -2.88 9.79
CA SER A 81 8.36 -3.80 9.33
C SER A 81 9.11 -3.31 8.10
N SER A 82 8.90 -2.08 7.63
CA SER A 82 9.52 -1.58 6.39
C SER A 82 9.23 -2.56 5.23
N SER A 83 10.25 -3.03 4.52
CA SER A 83 10.21 -4.03 3.45
C SER A 83 10.66 -5.43 3.89
N LEU A 84 10.61 -5.74 5.20
CA LEU A 84 11.26 -6.92 5.79
C LEU A 84 10.94 -8.24 5.05
N ASP A 85 9.70 -8.46 4.63
CA ASP A 85 9.30 -9.65 3.87
C ASP A 85 10.08 -9.78 2.55
N THR A 86 10.23 -8.68 1.82
CA THR A 86 11.01 -8.61 0.59
C THR A 86 12.51 -8.66 0.87
N ASP A 87 12.98 -8.07 1.98
CA ASP A 87 14.38 -8.10 2.38
C ASP A 87 14.84 -9.54 2.64
N PHE A 88 14.03 -10.35 3.33
CA PHE A 88 14.32 -11.78 3.51
C PHE A 88 14.41 -12.52 2.18
N LYS A 89 13.44 -12.33 1.28
CA LYS A 89 13.43 -12.94 -0.05
C LYS A 89 14.66 -12.56 -0.87
N TYR A 90 15.08 -11.30 -0.80
CA TYR A 90 16.29 -10.83 -1.47
C TYR A 90 17.54 -11.46 -0.85
N GLN A 91 17.63 -11.48 0.49
CA GLN A 91 18.75 -12.07 1.21
C GLN A 91 18.92 -13.57 0.88
N GLU A 92 17.82 -14.32 0.81
CA GLU A 92 17.84 -15.74 0.39
C GLU A 92 18.46 -15.94 -0.99
N SER A 93 18.23 -15.00 -1.93
CA SER A 93 18.78 -15.07 -3.28
C SER A 93 20.29 -14.82 -3.37
N ILE A 94 20.92 -14.32 -2.30
CA ILE A 94 22.35 -13.97 -2.25
C ILE A 94 23.13 -14.68 -1.13
N ASN A 95 22.46 -15.55 -0.34
CA ASN A 95 23.06 -16.23 0.81
C ASN A 95 24.14 -17.24 0.45
N SER A 96 24.05 -17.87 -0.72
CA SER A 96 24.98 -18.92 -1.17
C SER A 96 25.70 -18.51 -2.44
N GLN A 97 27.03 -18.67 -2.49
CA GLN A 97 27.81 -18.50 -3.71
C GLN A 97 27.39 -19.48 -4.82
N ASP A 98 26.98 -20.69 -4.46
CA ASP A 98 26.55 -21.72 -5.41
C ASP A 98 25.13 -21.45 -5.95
N ASN A 99 24.33 -20.64 -5.25
CA ASN A 99 22.96 -20.26 -5.63
C ASN A 99 22.77 -18.73 -5.62
N TYR A 100 23.72 -18.00 -6.22
CA TYR A 100 23.72 -16.54 -6.24
C TYR A 100 22.91 -15.98 -7.43
N PHE A 101 21.65 -15.65 -7.18
CA PHE A 101 20.71 -15.17 -8.21
C PHE A 101 20.01 -13.87 -7.81
N PRO A 102 20.75 -12.76 -7.55
CA PRO A 102 20.15 -11.49 -7.21
C PRO A 102 19.27 -10.98 -8.36
N SER A 103 18.02 -10.68 -8.07
CA SER A 103 17.10 -10.05 -9.02
C SER A 103 17.03 -8.54 -8.77
N PRO A 104 17.43 -7.69 -9.73
CA PRO A 104 17.28 -6.23 -9.60
C PRO A 104 15.82 -5.82 -9.37
N ALA A 105 14.87 -6.57 -9.92
CA ALA A 105 13.45 -6.30 -9.73
C ALA A 105 12.99 -6.54 -8.30
N VAL A 106 13.57 -7.53 -7.59
CA VAL A 106 13.29 -7.78 -6.16
C VAL A 106 14.00 -6.74 -5.31
N PHE A 107 15.25 -6.39 -5.66
CA PHE A 107 16.03 -5.40 -4.93
C PHE A 107 15.31 -4.05 -4.80
N VAL A 108 14.65 -3.57 -5.86
CA VAL A 108 13.92 -2.28 -5.80
C VAL A 108 12.88 -2.29 -4.67
N TYR A 109 12.17 -3.40 -4.46
CA TYR A 109 11.14 -3.53 -3.44
C TYR A 109 11.70 -3.75 -2.01
N THR A 110 13.03 -3.75 -1.83
CA THR A 110 13.67 -3.63 -0.50
C THR A 110 13.62 -2.19 0.04
N LEU A 111 12.88 -1.31 -0.64
CA LEU A 111 12.57 0.03 -0.20
C LEU A 111 11.05 0.12 0.05
N PRO A 112 10.61 0.40 1.29
CA PRO A 112 9.18 0.35 1.64
C PRO A 112 8.36 1.43 0.93
N ASN A 113 8.99 2.57 0.59
CA ASN A 113 8.33 3.67 -0.10
C ASN A 113 7.98 3.37 -1.57
N ILE A 114 8.43 2.24 -2.13
CA ILE A 114 8.04 1.86 -3.50
C ILE A 114 6.53 1.67 -3.61
N CYS A 115 5.86 1.19 -2.56
CA CYS A 115 4.41 0.97 -2.62
C CYS A 115 3.63 2.27 -2.89
N VAL A 116 4.02 3.40 -2.27
CA VAL A 116 3.43 4.71 -2.55
C VAL A 116 3.81 5.21 -3.94
N GLY A 117 5.04 4.94 -4.40
CA GLY A 117 5.47 5.25 -5.76
C GLY A 117 4.64 4.53 -6.84
N GLU A 118 4.32 3.25 -6.63
CA GLU A 118 3.47 2.48 -7.54
C GLU A 118 2.04 3.07 -7.65
N ILE A 119 1.46 3.49 -6.52
CA ILE A 119 0.17 4.17 -6.48
C ILE A 119 0.24 5.51 -7.23
N SER A 120 1.28 6.32 -6.96
CA SER A 120 1.49 7.60 -7.65
C SER A 120 1.60 7.42 -9.16
N ILE A 121 2.32 6.38 -9.63
CA ILE A 121 2.47 6.09 -11.06
C ILE A 121 1.13 5.69 -11.69
N LYS A 122 0.36 4.81 -11.02
CA LYS A 122 -0.96 4.38 -11.50
C LYS A 122 -1.91 5.57 -11.69
N HIS A 123 -1.95 6.49 -10.72
CA HIS A 123 -2.88 7.62 -10.69
C HIS A 123 -2.30 8.94 -11.21
N LYS A 124 -1.07 8.91 -11.75
CA LYS A 124 -0.35 10.10 -12.27
C LYS A 124 -0.26 11.23 -11.24
N MET A 125 -0.10 10.88 -9.97
CA MET A 125 0.05 11.85 -8.88
C MET A 125 1.45 12.47 -8.94
N GLN A 126 1.51 13.80 -8.89
CA GLN A 126 2.76 14.60 -8.85
C GLN A 126 2.90 15.40 -7.56
N THR A 127 2.06 15.08 -6.59
CA THR A 127 1.99 15.63 -5.24
C THR A 127 3.02 14.98 -4.32
N GLU A 128 3.08 15.47 -3.08
CA GLU A 128 3.97 14.95 -2.06
C GLU A 128 3.66 13.48 -1.72
N ASN A 129 4.73 12.68 -1.55
CA ASN A 129 4.67 11.31 -1.07
C ASN A 129 5.61 11.11 0.12
N ALA A 130 5.12 10.46 1.15
CA ALA A 130 5.89 10.14 2.35
C ALA A 130 5.58 8.71 2.79
N PHE A 131 6.62 8.01 3.25
CA PHE A 131 6.50 6.70 3.86
C PHE A 131 7.30 6.69 5.17
N PHE A 132 6.65 6.33 6.27
CA PHE A 132 7.26 6.32 7.60
C PHE A 132 7.39 4.90 8.15
N VAL A 133 8.41 4.66 8.95
CA VAL A 133 8.55 3.43 9.75
C VAL A 133 8.35 3.81 11.21
N LEU A 134 7.31 3.25 11.83
CA LEU A 134 6.86 3.56 13.19
C LEU A 134 6.68 2.26 14.00
N ASP A 135 6.84 2.32 15.33
CA ASP A 135 6.73 1.13 16.18
C ASP A 135 5.30 0.56 16.25
N GLU A 136 4.31 1.44 16.07
CA GLU A 136 2.87 1.15 16.09
C GLU A 136 2.10 2.12 15.19
N PHE A 137 0.82 1.81 14.96
CA PHE A 137 -0.06 2.69 14.21
C PHE A 137 -0.35 3.96 15.00
N ASP A 138 0.12 5.10 14.48
CA ASP A 138 -0.12 6.42 15.04
C ASP A 138 -0.96 7.26 14.06
N GLU A 139 -2.27 7.24 14.28
CA GLU A 139 -3.21 8.00 13.45
C GLU A 139 -3.03 9.51 13.62
N ASP A 140 -2.70 9.97 14.84
CA ASP A 140 -2.54 11.39 15.14
C ASP A 140 -1.33 11.96 14.39
N PHE A 141 -0.23 11.21 14.34
CA PHE A 141 0.94 11.55 13.53
C PHE A 141 0.60 11.65 12.04
N LEU A 142 -0.07 10.64 11.47
CA LEU A 142 -0.45 10.64 10.06
C LEU A 142 -1.38 11.81 9.73
N ASN A 143 -2.38 12.06 10.57
CA ASN A 143 -3.32 13.17 10.41
C ASN A 143 -2.62 14.53 10.55
N ALA A 144 -1.68 14.68 11.49
CA ALA A 144 -0.91 15.91 11.66
C ALA A 144 0.02 16.19 10.46
N TYR A 145 0.68 15.17 9.92
CA TYR A 145 1.51 15.32 8.71
C TYR A 145 0.65 15.66 7.49
N ALA A 146 -0.45 14.94 7.29
CA ALA A 146 -1.41 15.23 6.22
C ALA A 146 -2.00 16.64 6.32
N LYS A 147 -2.29 17.12 7.54
CA LYS A 147 -2.75 18.49 7.78
C LYS A 147 -1.76 19.53 7.26
N GLN A 148 -0.47 19.35 7.50
CA GLN A 148 0.56 20.28 7.03
C GLN A 148 0.59 20.35 5.49
N ILE A 149 0.43 19.20 4.82
CA ILE A 149 0.36 19.16 3.35
C ILE A 149 -0.87 19.92 2.85
N LEU A 150 -2.04 19.67 3.43
CA LEU A 150 -3.30 20.34 3.06
C LEU A 150 -3.22 21.85 3.30
N ASP A 151 -2.77 22.27 4.49
CA ASP A 151 -2.65 23.68 4.87
C ASP A 151 -1.63 24.44 3.99
N SER A 152 -0.62 23.73 3.46
CA SER A 152 0.35 24.31 2.53
C SER A 152 -0.19 24.52 1.10
N GLY A 153 -1.38 23.98 0.78
CA GLY A 153 -1.98 24.06 -0.54
C GLY A 153 -1.31 23.19 -1.62
N LYS A 154 -0.37 22.32 -1.24
CA LYS A 154 0.33 21.41 -2.16
C LYS A 154 -0.54 20.25 -2.67
N ALA A 155 -1.60 19.91 -1.95
CA ALA A 155 -2.56 18.86 -2.31
C ALA A 155 -3.96 19.24 -1.81
N GLU A 156 -5.00 18.72 -2.46
CA GLU A 156 -6.40 18.95 -2.09
C GLU A 156 -6.95 17.81 -1.20
N LYS A 157 -6.38 16.63 -1.34
CA LYS A 157 -6.70 15.44 -0.54
C LYS A 157 -5.40 14.76 -0.11
N VAL A 158 -5.44 13.94 0.93
CA VAL A 158 -4.31 13.09 1.34
C VAL A 158 -4.80 11.68 1.59
N LEU A 159 -4.24 10.70 0.88
CA LEU A 159 -4.43 9.30 1.19
C LEU A 159 -3.44 8.90 2.27
N CYS A 160 -3.96 8.63 3.46
CA CYS A 160 -3.17 8.17 4.59
C CYS A 160 -3.31 6.65 4.75
N GLY A 161 -2.28 5.97 5.23
CA GLY A 161 -2.39 4.52 5.40
C GLY A 161 -1.40 3.91 6.35
N TRP A 162 -1.86 2.93 7.12
CA TRP A 162 -1.02 1.92 7.74
C TRP A 162 -1.01 0.69 6.85
N VAL A 163 0.14 0.29 6.32
CA VAL A 163 0.26 -0.86 5.42
C VAL A 163 1.39 -1.78 5.89
N GLU A 164 1.02 -2.80 6.64
CA GLU A 164 1.94 -3.72 7.28
C GLU A 164 1.83 -5.11 6.65
N LEU A 165 2.97 -5.72 6.33
CA LEU A 165 3.02 -7.07 5.82
C LEU A 165 4.33 -7.75 6.21
N TYR A 166 4.21 -8.90 6.86
CA TYR A 166 5.31 -9.83 7.09
C TYR A 166 4.79 -11.26 7.01
N GLN A 167 5.29 -12.03 6.05
CA GLN A 167 4.79 -13.37 5.72
C GLN A 167 3.27 -13.33 5.44
N GLU A 168 2.47 -14.12 6.16
CA GLU A 168 1.01 -14.16 6.01
C GLU A 168 0.29 -13.24 7.02
N SER A 169 1.03 -12.52 7.86
CA SER A 169 0.47 -11.46 8.71
C SER A 169 0.46 -10.15 7.93
N TYR A 170 -0.72 -9.71 7.51
CA TYR A 170 -0.87 -8.46 6.77
C TYR A 170 -2.07 -7.65 7.26
N LYS A 171 -1.92 -6.33 7.22
CA LYS A 171 -2.98 -5.37 7.49
C LYS A 171 -2.78 -4.10 6.69
N ALA A 172 -3.78 -3.72 5.89
CA ALA A 172 -3.91 -2.37 5.37
C ALA A 172 -5.05 -1.67 6.07
N PHE A 173 -4.82 -0.46 6.55
CA PHE A 173 -5.84 0.49 6.97
C PHE A 173 -5.54 1.81 6.26
N VAL A 174 -6.28 2.10 5.20
CA VAL A 174 -6.04 3.24 4.31
C VAL A 174 -7.28 4.12 4.29
N TYR A 175 -7.12 5.43 4.36
CA TYR A 175 -8.23 6.37 4.37
C TYR A 175 -7.90 7.67 3.66
N LEU A 176 -8.93 8.28 3.08
CA LEU A 176 -8.81 9.55 2.36
C LEU A 176 -9.21 10.71 3.27
N LEU A 177 -8.31 11.68 3.42
CA LEU A 177 -8.53 12.92 4.15
C LEU A 177 -8.76 14.08 3.20
N THR A 178 -9.76 14.90 3.53
CA THR A 178 -10.01 16.19 2.90
C THR A 178 -10.11 17.28 3.98
N THR A 179 -9.90 18.54 3.59
CA THR A 179 -10.10 19.71 4.49
C THR A 179 -11.52 19.75 5.06
#